data_AF-A0AAW7XDV8-F1
#
_entry.id   AF-A0AAW7XDV8-F1
#
_cell.length_a   1.000
_cell.length_b   1.000
_cell.length_c   1.000
_cell.angle_alpha   90.00
_cell.angle_beta   90.00
_cell.angle_gamma   90.00
#
_symmetry.space_group_name_H-M   'P 1'
#
loop_
_entity.id
_entity.type
_entity.pdbx_description
1 polymer ?
#
loop_
_entity_poly.entity_id
_entity_poly.type
_entity_poly.pdbx_seq_one_letter_code
_entity_poly.pdbx_strand_id
1 'polypeptide(L)'
;MKCNTIFYAAFIMLGAISIGVNVSEAYEYKNDSPVDTTAKENNTVLMDELQWILAVPKEKWVKPLVSIAVLMEQGDYARADKQLDEWLSSDFEVAVSALAVMRQFPFYFSEHSLAPIYARHLQLLGGREAMEVLAVLDFSNPAVSHVGFQVMSDWWNKNPHQMANWIAATPGFFEDLYTEEFLYLAATNNESFRSLASIYFALKSNDPRRTKIYVQLIERWMELDAEEAMHFVREKFDEIYVRNSSVLADPAIDRTLLRVGYEFSNHNQYAQALEWLSRIKDVETRDLGVRDFAYALGDESGISIFRRWLREYPVQEDAVAMDIEQHFQALSNINNNH
;
A
#
# COMPACT_ATOMS: atom_id res chain seq x y z
N MET A 1 -20.63 35.54 -10.59
CA MET A 1 -22.05 35.10 -10.47
C MET A 1 -22.30 34.72 -9.02
N LYS A 2 -23.47 35.12 -8.52
CA LYS A 2 -24.11 34.87 -7.20
C LYS A 2 -23.96 33.40 -6.76
N CYS A 3 -24.05 32.97 -5.49
CA CYS A 3 -24.51 33.53 -4.22
C CYS A 3 -24.15 32.51 -3.09
N ASN A 4 -23.96 33.01 -1.86
CA ASN A 4 -24.38 32.50 -0.53
C ASN A 4 -24.22 30.98 -0.19
N THR A 5 -23.88 30.57 1.03
CA THR A 5 -24.76 30.69 2.22
C THR A 5 -24.10 30.09 3.49
N ILE A 6 -23.99 30.91 4.57
CA ILE A 6 -24.16 30.64 6.03
C ILE A 6 -23.12 29.74 6.77
N PHE A 7 -22.26 30.26 7.68
CA PHE A 7 -22.42 30.68 9.10
C PHE A 7 -22.86 29.58 10.11
N TYR A 8 -21.96 29.19 11.03
CA TYR A 8 -22.12 29.40 12.47
C TYR A 8 -20.79 29.26 13.21
N ALA A 9 -20.62 30.10 14.21
CA ALA A 9 -19.40 30.34 14.96
C ALA A 9 -19.52 29.84 16.41
N ALA A 10 -18.38 29.43 16.95
CA ALA A 10 -17.83 29.85 18.25
C ALA A 10 -18.20 29.14 19.59
N PHE A 11 -17.17 29.16 20.46
CA PHE A 11 -17.15 29.09 21.95
C PHE A 11 -17.27 27.67 22.57
N ILE A 12 -16.45 27.20 23.53
CA ILE A 12 -15.83 27.83 24.73
C ILE A 12 -14.51 27.12 25.14
N MET A 13 -13.55 27.92 25.63
CA MET A 13 -12.36 27.54 26.41
C MET A 13 -12.68 27.21 27.89
N LEU A 14 -11.89 26.29 28.48
CA LEU A 14 -11.53 26.17 29.91
C LEU A 14 -12.60 25.69 30.91
N GLY A 15 -12.35 24.50 31.48
CA GLY A 15 -12.86 24.08 32.78
C GLY A 15 -11.69 23.70 33.70
N ALA A 16 -11.41 24.52 34.70
CA ALA A 16 -10.53 24.19 35.82
C ALA A 16 -11.36 24.07 37.11
N ILE A 17 -11.45 22.82 37.56
CA ILE A 17 -11.60 22.25 38.91
C ILE A 17 -11.70 23.24 40.09
N SER A 18 -12.72 23.06 40.93
CA SER A 18 -12.54 22.81 42.38
C SER A 18 -13.84 22.36 43.06
N ILE A 19 -13.82 21.14 43.61
CA ILE A 19 -14.79 20.63 44.57
C ILE A 19 -14.25 20.96 45.97
N GLY A 20 -15.01 21.73 46.74
CA GLY A 20 -14.85 21.86 48.19
C GLY A 20 -15.77 20.88 48.90
N VAL A 21 -15.19 19.95 49.65
CA VAL A 21 -15.86 18.98 50.52
C VAL A 21 -16.48 19.67 51.74
N ASN A 22 -17.68 19.24 52.18
CA ASN A 22 -18.00 19.25 53.60
C ASN A 22 -19.01 18.16 54.01
N VAL A 23 -18.85 17.70 55.24
CA VAL A 23 -19.28 16.42 55.84
C VAL A 23 -20.53 16.59 56.74
N SER A 24 -21.43 15.58 56.77
CA SER A 24 -22.21 15.04 57.92
C SER A 24 -23.40 14.22 57.37
N GLU A 25 -24.00 13.18 57.96
CA GLU A 25 -23.91 12.47 59.25
C GLU A 25 -24.65 11.11 59.09
N ALA A 26 -24.19 10.11 59.86
CA ALA A 26 -24.78 8.84 60.35
C ALA A 26 -26.10 8.27 59.81
N TYR A 27 -26.12 6.94 59.55
CA TYR A 27 -26.91 5.94 60.32
C TYR A 27 -26.38 4.51 60.06
N GLU A 28 -26.06 3.78 61.13
CA GLU A 28 -25.75 2.34 61.13
C GLU A 28 -27.03 1.48 61.07
N TYR A 29 -27.00 0.38 60.31
CA TYR A 29 -27.55 -0.91 60.77
C TYR A 29 -26.86 -2.08 60.04
N LYS A 30 -26.22 -2.97 60.82
CA LYS A 30 -25.70 -4.32 60.47
C LYS A 30 -26.88 -5.25 60.16
N ASN A 31 -26.83 -6.37 59.46
CA ASN A 31 -25.79 -7.30 59.02
C ASN A 31 -26.46 -8.26 58.00
N ASP A 32 -25.76 -8.74 56.97
CA ASP A 32 -25.61 -10.17 56.63
C ASP A 32 -25.25 -10.40 55.15
N SER A 33 -24.02 -10.91 54.98
CA SER A 33 -23.36 -11.37 53.75
C SER A 33 -23.05 -10.30 52.68
N PRO A 34 -21.78 -9.96 52.43
CA PRO A 34 -21.43 -9.12 51.30
C PRO A 34 -21.69 -9.93 50.03
N VAL A 35 -22.77 -9.59 49.32
CA VAL A 35 -22.74 -9.63 47.86
C VAL A 35 -21.48 -8.86 47.49
N ASP A 36 -20.60 -9.44 46.67
CA ASP A 36 -19.34 -8.84 46.22
C ASP A 36 -19.61 -7.49 45.53
N THR A 37 -19.77 -6.45 46.35
CA THR A 37 -20.03 -5.07 45.95
C THR A 37 -18.76 -4.41 45.48
N THR A 38 -17.60 -4.92 45.91
CA THR A 38 -16.28 -4.53 45.41
C THR A 38 -16.10 -4.83 43.93
N ALA A 39 -16.52 -6.01 43.44
CA ALA A 39 -16.50 -6.31 42.02
C ALA A 39 -17.49 -5.45 41.20
N LYS A 40 -18.66 -5.14 41.77
CA LYS A 40 -19.65 -4.26 41.13
C LYS A 40 -19.23 -2.79 41.11
N GLU A 41 -18.68 -2.27 42.20
CA GLU A 41 -18.19 -0.90 42.32
C GLU A 41 -16.97 -0.67 41.43
N ASN A 42 -16.01 -1.62 41.40
CA ASN A 42 -14.88 -1.57 40.48
C ASN A 42 -15.33 -1.60 39.02
N ASN A 43 -16.34 -2.40 38.68
CA ASN A 43 -16.91 -2.41 37.33
C ASN A 43 -17.61 -1.11 36.97
N THR A 44 -18.29 -0.43 37.90
CA THR A 44 -18.89 0.90 37.63
C THR A 44 -17.85 2.00 37.45
N VAL A 45 -16.79 2.02 38.27
CA VAL A 45 -15.69 3.00 38.12
C VAL A 45 -14.95 2.79 36.80
N LEU A 46 -14.66 1.52 36.46
CA LEU A 46 -14.06 1.16 35.17
C LEU A 46 -14.99 1.52 33.99
N MET A 47 -16.30 1.33 34.12
CA MET A 47 -17.30 1.75 33.13
C MET A 47 -17.25 3.25 32.87
N ASP A 48 -17.15 4.05 33.92
CA ASP A 48 -17.15 5.51 33.85
C ASP A 48 -15.80 6.03 33.30
N GLU A 49 -14.69 5.42 33.70
CA GLU A 49 -13.36 5.70 33.14
C GLU A 49 -13.27 5.33 31.65
N LEU A 50 -13.78 4.18 31.25
CA LEU A 50 -13.82 3.76 29.84
C LEU A 50 -14.76 4.64 29.01
N GLN A 51 -15.92 5.04 29.53
CA GLN A 51 -16.80 6.00 28.84
C GLN A 51 -16.11 7.36 28.64
N TRP A 52 -15.32 7.79 29.62
CA TRP A 52 -14.54 9.02 29.55
C TRP A 52 -13.38 8.90 28.55
N ILE A 53 -12.62 7.81 28.58
CA ILE A 53 -11.50 7.52 27.66
C ILE A 53 -12.00 7.40 26.21
N LEU A 54 -13.16 6.79 26.01
CA LEU A 54 -13.73 6.56 24.69
C LEU A 54 -14.49 7.78 24.15
N ALA A 55 -14.78 8.79 24.99
CA ALA A 55 -15.42 10.06 24.63
C ALA A 55 -16.64 9.89 23.71
N VAL A 56 -17.46 8.89 24.01
CA VAL A 56 -18.47 8.37 23.08
C VAL A 56 -19.77 9.17 23.17
N PRO A 57 -20.35 9.67 22.08
CA PRO A 57 -21.73 10.16 22.10
C PRO A 57 -22.68 9.04 22.59
N LYS A 58 -23.77 9.39 23.29
CA LYS A 58 -24.75 8.43 23.84
C LYS A 58 -25.52 7.70 22.71
N GLU A 59 -24.84 6.79 22.02
CA GLU A 59 -25.37 6.03 20.91
C GLU A 59 -25.64 4.57 21.31
N LYS A 60 -26.42 3.85 20.49
CA LYS A 60 -26.89 2.49 20.79
C LYS A 60 -25.77 1.47 21.01
N TRP A 61 -24.59 1.75 20.48
CA TRP A 61 -23.42 0.88 20.50
C TRP A 61 -22.50 1.07 21.72
N VAL A 62 -22.78 2.05 22.60
CA VAL A 62 -21.98 2.29 23.82
C VAL A 62 -22.00 1.08 24.77
N LYS A 63 -23.17 0.47 25.00
CA LYS A 63 -23.30 -0.66 25.93
C LYS A 63 -22.49 -1.89 25.48
N PRO A 64 -22.61 -2.36 24.22
CA PRO A 64 -21.76 -3.43 23.70
C PRO A 64 -20.27 -3.12 23.82
N LEU A 65 -19.83 -1.93 23.38
CA LEU A 65 -18.41 -1.55 23.44
C LEU A 65 -17.84 -1.58 24.85
N VAL A 66 -18.55 -0.97 25.80
CA VAL A 66 -18.11 -0.87 27.19
C VAL A 66 -18.07 -2.26 27.83
N SER A 67 -19.03 -3.13 27.50
CA SER A 67 -19.00 -4.54 27.92
C SER A 67 -17.78 -5.29 27.39
N ILE A 68 -17.45 -5.11 26.11
CA ILE A 68 -16.25 -5.72 25.48
C ILE A 68 -14.97 -5.19 26.15
N ALA A 69 -14.87 -3.87 26.34
CA ALA A 69 -13.70 -3.25 26.97
C ALA A 69 -13.48 -3.74 28.40
N VAL A 70 -14.54 -3.91 29.20
CA VAL A 70 -14.43 -4.48 30.55
C VAL A 70 -13.95 -5.93 30.53
N LEU A 71 -14.45 -6.75 29.60
CA LEU A 71 -13.98 -8.13 29.46
C LEU A 71 -12.49 -8.17 29.08
N MET A 72 -12.05 -7.27 28.19
CA MET A 72 -10.64 -7.15 27.81
C MET A 72 -9.75 -6.71 28.98
N GLU A 73 -10.18 -5.72 29.76
CA GLU A 73 -9.46 -5.25 30.96
C GLU A 73 -9.32 -6.36 32.02
N GLN A 74 -10.34 -7.22 32.13
CA GLN A 74 -10.33 -8.38 33.03
C GLN A 74 -9.50 -9.57 32.49
N GLY A 75 -8.95 -9.46 31.27
CA GLY A 75 -8.22 -10.55 30.61
C GLY A 75 -9.12 -11.69 30.08
N ASP A 76 -10.45 -11.51 30.07
CA ASP A 76 -11.41 -12.49 29.54
C ASP A 76 -11.59 -12.29 28.02
N TYR A 77 -10.48 -12.41 27.28
CA TYR A 77 -10.43 -12.16 25.84
C TYR A 77 -11.37 -13.07 25.04
N ALA A 78 -11.53 -14.33 25.47
CA ALA A 78 -12.42 -15.27 24.78
C ALA A 78 -13.89 -14.83 24.83
N ARG A 79 -14.36 -14.25 25.94
CA ARG A 79 -15.71 -13.70 26.01
C ARG A 79 -15.84 -12.36 25.30
N ALA A 80 -14.80 -11.52 25.36
CA ALA A 80 -14.77 -10.27 24.59
C ALA A 80 -14.92 -10.56 23.09
N ASP A 81 -14.17 -11.53 22.58
CA ASP A 81 -14.21 -11.98 21.19
C ASP A 81 -15.57 -12.51 20.80
N LYS A 82 -16.15 -13.40 21.63
CA LYS A 82 -17.47 -13.95 21.40
C LYS A 82 -18.54 -12.85 21.37
N GLN A 83 -18.46 -11.88 22.27
CA GLN A 83 -19.43 -10.79 22.32
C GLN A 83 -19.32 -9.87 21.09
N LEU A 84 -18.09 -9.57 20.63
CA LEU A 84 -17.90 -8.83 19.39
C LEU A 84 -18.42 -9.61 18.17
N ASP A 85 -18.15 -10.90 18.11
CA ASP A 85 -18.58 -11.78 17.03
C ASP A 85 -20.11 -11.88 16.91
N GLU A 86 -20.79 -12.05 18.06
CA GLU A 86 -22.25 -12.06 18.14
C GLU A 86 -22.86 -10.71 17.74
N TRP A 87 -22.20 -9.62 18.10
CA TRP A 87 -22.65 -8.28 17.74
C TRP A 87 -22.50 -8.01 16.24
N LEU A 88 -21.34 -8.32 15.65
CA LEU A 88 -21.12 -8.22 14.20
C LEU A 88 -22.07 -9.11 13.40
N SER A 89 -22.44 -10.27 13.95
CA SER A 89 -23.40 -11.19 13.31
C SER A 89 -24.85 -10.69 13.37
N SER A 90 -25.22 -9.94 14.40
CA SER A 90 -26.61 -9.51 14.64
C SER A 90 -26.91 -8.10 14.14
N ASP A 91 -25.94 -7.20 14.21
CA ASP A 91 -26.05 -5.79 13.82
C ASP A 91 -24.73 -5.27 13.25
N PHE A 92 -24.36 -5.82 12.08
CA PHE A 92 -23.10 -5.57 11.41
C PHE A 92 -22.82 -4.07 11.21
N GLU A 93 -23.77 -3.32 10.68
CA GLU A 93 -23.60 -1.90 10.35
C GLU A 93 -23.24 -1.08 11.60
N VAL A 94 -23.93 -1.33 12.71
CA VAL A 94 -23.70 -0.62 13.96
C VAL A 94 -22.39 -1.05 14.61
N ALA A 95 -22.08 -2.35 14.62
CA ALA A 95 -20.85 -2.90 15.19
C ALA A 95 -19.59 -2.43 14.43
N VAL A 96 -19.66 -2.37 13.10
CA VAL A 96 -18.57 -1.87 12.24
C VAL A 96 -18.40 -0.37 12.37
N SER A 97 -19.50 0.40 12.43
CA SER A 97 -19.41 1.85 12.66
C SER A 97 -18.72 2.22 13.98
N ALA A 98 -18.84 1.35 14.99
CA ALA A 98 -18.17 1.52 16.28
C ALA A 98 -16.64 1.35 16.23
N LEU A 99 -16.08 0.77 15.16
CA LEU A 99 -14.65 0.50 15.01
C LEU A 99 -13.79 1.77 15.15
N ALA A 100 -14.21 2.88 14.55
CA ALA A 100 -13.47 4.15 14.62
C ALA A 100 -13.32 4.67 16.06
N VAL A 101 -14.20 4.26 16.97
CA VAL A 101 -14.19 4.68 18.38
C VAL A 101 -13.25 3.80 19.21
N MET A 102 -12.91 2.60 18.71
CA MET A 102 -11.93 1.69 19.31
C MET A 102 -10.47 2.10 19.06
N ARG A 103 -10.19 3.31 18.57
CA ARG A 103 -8.84 3.80 18.24
C ARG A 103 -7.79 3.63 19.35
N GLN A 104 -8.22 3.59 20.61
CA GLN A 104 -7.35 3.44 21.77
C GLN A 104 -7.08 1.97 22.13
N PHE A 105 -7.94 1.04 21.71
CA PHE A 105 -7.84 -0.37 22.10
C PHE A 105 -6.49 -1.01 21.74
N PRO A 106 -5.90 -0.78 20.55
CA PRO A 106 -4.58 -1.33 20.23
C PRO A 106 -3.48 -0.89 21.18
N PHE A 107 -3.62 0.30 21.81
CA PHE A 107 -2.64 0.84 22.74
C PHE A 107 -2.88 0.43 24.19
N TYR A 108 -4.14 0.23 24.57
CA TYR A 108 -4.54 -0.15 25.94
C TYR A 108 -4.47 -1.67 26.18
N PHE A 109 -4.78 -2.49 25.18
CA PHE A 109 -4.87 -3.94 25.31
C PHE A 109 -3.83 -4.65 24.45
N SER A 110 -2.55 -4.30 24.63
CA SER A 110 -1.43 -4.70 23.76
C SER A 110 -1.25 -6.21 23.55
N GLU A 111 -1.81 -7.06 24.41
CA GLU A 111 -1.75 -8.52 24.28
C GLU A 111 -2.87 -9.13 23.43
N HIS A 112 -3.91 -8.36 23.06
CA HIS A 112 -5.07 -8.89 22.33
C HIS A 112 -5.60 -7.92 21.26
N SER A 113 -5.80 -8.41 20.04
CA SER A 113 -6.32 -7.62 18.92
C SER A 113 -7.71 -8.09 18.52
N LEU A 114 -8.65 -7.15 18.44
CA LEU A 114 -9.99 -7.39 17.90
C LEU A 114 -10.03 -7.32 16.36
N ALA A 115 -8.94 -6.87 15.72
CA ALA A 115 -8.93 -6.69 14.27
C ALA A 115 -9.19 -7.96 13.46
N PRO A 116 -8.70 -9.16 13.84
CA PRO A 116 -9.02 -10.40 13.14
C PRO A 116 -10.53 -10.71 13.08
N ILE A 117 -11.30 -10.33 14.11
CA ILE A 117 -12.74 -10.57 14.16
C ILE A 117 -13.46 -9.64 13.19
N TYR A 118 -13.14 -8.34 13.24
CA TYR A 118 -13.64 -7.37 12.27
C TYR A 118 -13.29 -7.77 10.83
N ALA A 119 -12.03 -8.12 10.57
CA ALA A 119 -11.57 -8.51 9.25
C ALA A 119 -12.31 -9.76 8.72
N ARG A 120 -12.53 -10.77 9.57
CA ARG A 120 -13.29 -11.97 9.20
C ARG A 120 -14.72 -11.64 8.77
N HIS A 121 -15.41 -10.78 9.50
CA HIS A 121 -16.79 -10.37 9.15
C HIS A 121 -16.83 -9.50 7.89
N LEU A 122 -15.91 -8.54 7.77
CA LEU A 122 -15.79 -7.69 6.57
C LEU A 122 -15.51 -8.52 5.31
N GLN A 123 -14.70 -9.57 5.40
CA GLN A 123 -14.41 -10.45 4.26
C GLN A 123 -15.63 -11.17 3.69
N LEU A 124 -16.73 -11.30 4.45
CA LEU A 124 -17.99 -11.87 3.94
C LEU A 124 -18.62 -10.97 2.87
N LEU A 125 -18.30 -9.66 2.87
CA LEU A 125 -18.76 -8.72 1.85
C LEU A 125 -17.99 -8.83 0.53
N GLY A 126 -16.79 -9.45 0.55
CA GLY A 126 -15.81 -9.36 -0.52
C GLY A 126 -14.74 -8.31 -0.21
N GLY A 127 -13.56 -8.47 -0.82
CA GLY A 127 -12.40 -7.62 -0.53
C GLY A 127 -12.63 -6.15 -0.89
N ARG A 128 -13.26 -5.86 -2.03
CA ARG A 128 -13.55 -4.50 -2.47
C ARG A 128 -14.54 -3.80 -1.55
N GLU A 129 -15.70 -4.41 -1.33
CA GLU A 129 -16.78 -3.87 -0.52
C GLU A 129 -16.32 -3.64 0.92
N ALA A 130 -15.50 -4.56 1.46
CA ALA A 130 -14.86 -4.38 2.76
C ALA A 130 -13.99 -3.11 2.83
N MET A 131 -13.17 -2.87 1.80
CA MET A 131 -12.32 -1.68 1.76
C MET A 131 -13.12 -0.38 1.58
N GLU A 132 -14.22 -0.42 0.83
CA GLU A 132 -15.14 0.73 0.70
C GLU A 132 -15.81 1.07 2.04
N VAL A 133 -16.23 0.06 2.81
CA VAL A 133 -16.77 0.27 4.18
C VAL A 133 -15.72 0.89 5.10
N LEU A 134 -14.49 0.37 5.10
CA LEU A 134 -13.42 0.91 5.94
C LEU A 134 -13.01 2.34 5.52
N ALA A 135 -13.05 2.66 4.24
CA ALA A 135 -12.79 4.02 3.76
C ALA A 135 -13.78 5.04 4.34
N VAL A 136 -15.06 4.67 4.46
CA VAL A 136 -16.09 5.53 5.08
C VAL A 136 -15.81 5.79 6.57
N LEU A 137 -15.16 4.84 7.24
CA LEU A 137 -14.77 4.95 8.65
C LEU A 137 -13.45 5.69 8.88
N ASP A 138 -12.82 6.19 7.82
CA ASP A 138 -11.54 6.91 7.81
C ASP A 138 -10.32 6.02 8.14
N PHE A 139 -9.55 5.69 7.10
CA PHE A 139 -8.30 4.91 7.23
C PHE A 139 -7.21 5.63 8.04
N SER A 140 -7.31 6.94 8.28
CA SER A 140 -6.38 7.62 9.18
C SER A 140 -6.59 7.22 10.65
N ASN A 141 -7.73 6.61 10.97
CA ASN A 141 -8.01 6.07 12.30
C ASN A 141 -7.19 4.79 12.57
N PRO A 142 -6.42 4.72 13.68
CA PRO A 142 -5.56 3.56 13.98
C PRO A 142 -6.28 2.21 14.06
N ALA A 143 -7.52 2.16 14.58
CA ALA A 143 -8.26 0.90 14.66
C ALA A 143 -8.76 0.46 13.28
N VAL A 144 -9.22 1.42 12.47
CA VAL A 144 -9.69 1.18 11.09
C VAL A 144 -8.52 0.73 10.21
N SER A 145 -7.37 1.39 10.30
CA SER A 145 -6.18 1.00 9.53
C SER A 145 -5.66 -0.38 9.91
N HIS A 146 -5.67 -0.74 11.20
CA HIS A 146 -5.24 -2.07 11.64
C HIS A 146 -6.16 -3.18 11.09
N VAL A 147 -7.48 -2.95 11.07
CA VAL A 147 -8.44 -3.84 10.41
C VAL A 147 -8.23 -3.86 8.89
N GLY A 148 -8.01 -2.69 8.27
CA GLY A 148 -7.75 -2.56 6.84
C GLY A 148 -6.53 -3.34 6.40
N PHE A 149 -5.44 -3.28 7.16
CA PHE A 149 -4.25 -4.12 6.92
C PHE A 149 -4.58 -5.61 6.92
N GLN A 150 -5.37 -6.09 7.89
CA GLN A 150 -5.77 -7.51 7.96
C GLN A 150 -6.67 -7.90 6.78
N VAL A 151 -7.67 -7.08 6.45
CA VAL A 151 -8.57 -7.31 5.29
C VAL A 151 -7.77 -7.37 3.99
N MET A 152 -6.85 -6.44 3.79
CA MET A 152 -5.96 -6.41 2.63
C MET A 152 -5.05 -7.63 2.56
N SER A 153 -4.43 -8.00 3.67
CA SER A 153 -3.51 -9.15 3.74
C SER A 153 -4.25 -10.46 3.42
N ASP A 154 -5.44 -10.64 3.99
CA ASP A 154 -6.26 -11.82 3.73
C ASP A 154 -6.82 -11.83 2.30
N TRP A 155 -7.19 -10.67 1.75
CA TRP A 155 -7.61 -10.57 0.35
C TRP A 155 -6.46 -10.90 -0.60
N TRP A 156 -5.27 -10.38 -0.34
CA TRP A 156 -4.06 -10.67 -1.11
C TRP A 156 -3.76 -12.17 -1.13
N ASN A 157 -3.79 -12.82 0.03
CA ASN A 157 -3.54 -14.25 0.15
C ASN A 157 -4.60 -15.12 -0.56
N LYS A 158 -5.84 -14.63 -0.67
CA LYS A 158 -6.94 -15.37 -1.32
C LYS A 158 -7.02 -15.12 -2.83
N ASN A 159 -6.85 -13.88 -3.27
CA ASN A 159 -6.99 -13.48 -4.67
C ASN A 159 -6.15 -12.23 -5.01
N PRO A 160 -4.82 -12.41 -5.20
CA PRO A 160 -3.91 -11.29 -5.41
C PRO A 160 -4.19 -10.54 -6.73
N HIS A 161 -4.67 -11.26 -7.75
CA HIS A 161 -5.04 -10.66 -9.04
C HIS A 161 -6.20 -9.67 -8.94
N GLN A 162 -7.27 -10.06 -8.24
CA GLN A 162 -8.44 -9.19 -8.07
C GLN A 162 -8.08 -7.94 -7.27
N MET A 163 -7.29 -8.09 -6.21
CA MET A 163 -6.83 -6.98 -5.40
C MET A 163 -5.93 -6.02 -6.20
N ALA A 164 -4.96 -6.54 -6.95
CA ALA A 164 -4.09 -5.73 -7.79
C ALA A 164 -4.88 -4.90 -8.83
N ASN A 165 -5.90 -5.50 -9.45
CA ASN A 165 -6.79 -4.79 -10.37
C ASN A 165 -7.59 -3.69 -9.68
N TRP A 166 -8.10 -3.95 -8.48
CA TRP A 166 -8.84 -2.96 -7.71
C TRP A 166 -7.96 -1.78 -7.29
N ILE A 167 -6.74 -2.07 -6.81
CA ILE A 167 -5.73 -1.05 -6.47
C ILE A 167 -5.42 -0.17 -7.69
N ALA A 168 -5.15 -0.77 -8.84
CA ALA A 168 -4.87 -0.05 -10.07
C ALA A 168 -6.04 0.85 -10.51
N ALA A 169 -7.27 0.47 -10.16
CA ALA A 169 -8.48 1.23 -10.45
C ALA A 169 -8.86 2.26 -9.36
N THR A 170 -8.09 2.37 -8.27
CA THR A 170 -8.40 3.25 -7.12
C THR A 170 -7.28 4.27 -6.90
N PRO A 171 -7.26 5.38 -7.67
CA PRO A 171 -6.23 6.40 -7.53
C PRO A 171 -6.16 6.96 -6.11
N GLY A 172 -4.95 7.13 -5.59
CA GLY A 172 -4.71 7.73 -4.28
C GLY A 172 -4.86 6.78 -3.08
N PHE A 173 -5.22 5.51 -3.31
CA PHE A 173 -5.33 4.52 -2.23
C PHE A 173 -4.02 4.37 -1.42
N PHE A 174 -2.87 4.46 -2.09
CA PHE A 174 -1.55 4.32 -1.45
C PHE A 174 -0.99 5.59 -0.81
N GLU A 175 -1.82 6.61 -0.58
CA GLU A 175 -1.39 7.85 0.07
C GLU A 175 -1.32 7.73 1.60
N ASP A 176 -1.87 6.66 2.19
CA ASP A 176 -1.96 6.45 3.63
C ASP A 176 -0.90 5.47 4.19
N LEU A 177 -0.48 5.70 5.44
CA LEU A 177 0.67 5.10 6.14
C LEU A 177 0.71 3.55 6.20
N TYR A 178 -0.44 2.87 6.29
CA TYR A 178 -0.50 1.40 6.44
C TYR A 178 -0.13 0.62 5.16
N THR A 179 0.03 1.34 4.06
CA THR A 179 0.48 0.82 2.76
C THR A 179 1.85 0.15 2.84
N GLU A 180 2.78 0.68 3.65
CA GLU A 180 4.15 0.14 3.71
C GLU A 180 4.21 -1.27 4.26
N GLU A 181 3.47 -1.52 5.34
CA GLU A 181 3.39 -2.83 5.97
C GLU A 181 2.77 -3.84 5.00
N PHE A 182 1.70 -3.44 4.29
CA PHE A 182 1.06 -4.27 3.28
C PHE A 182 2.00 -4.58 2.11
N LEU A 183 2.70 -3.58 1.56
CA LEU A 183 3.64 -3.78 0.46
C LEU A 183 4.78 -4.73 0.86
N TYR A 184 5.28 -4.63 2.10
CA TYR A 184 6.29 -5.56 2.61
C TYR A 184 5.75 -7.00 2.71
N LEU A 185 4.53 -7.17 3.24
CA LEU A 185 3.87 -8.47 3.30
C LEU A 185 3.61 -9.05 1.91
N ALA A 186 3.12 -8.23 0.98
CA ALA A 186 2.87 -8.63 -0.40
C ALA A 186 4.16 -9.06 -1.11
N ALA A 187 5.29 -8.41 -0.85
CA ALA A 187 6.58 -8.77 -1.41
C ALA A 187 7.16 -10.08 -0.83
N THR A 188 6.91 -10.37 0.44
CA THR A 188 7.45 -11.56 1.13
C THR A 188 6.67 -12.83 0.82
N ASN A 189 5.35 -12.73 0.67
CA ASN A 189 4.46 -13.87 0.43
C ASN A 189 4.06 -14.03 -1.05
N ASN A 190 4.82 -13.43 -1.98
CA ASN A 190 4.37 -13.34 -3.36
C ASN A 190 4.46 -14.68 -4.11
N GLU A 191 3.33 -15.14 -4.63
CA GLU A 191 3.25 -16.25 -5.58
C GLU A 191 3.09 -15.78 -7.05
N SER A 192 2.83 -14.48 -7.28
CA SER A 192 2.55 -13.91 -8.61
C SER A 192 3.28 -12.59 -8.87
N PHE A 193 4.34 -12.66 -9.67
CA PHE A 193 5.09 -11.46 -10.10
C PHE A 193 4.18 -10.41 -10.77
N ARG A 194 3.22 -10.83 -11.58
CA ARG A 194 2.29 -9.94 -12.30
C ARG A 194 1.47 -9.05 -11.37
N SER A 195 0.89 -9.65 -10.33
CA SER A 195 0.06 -8.93 -9.36
C SER A 195 0.89 -7.94 -8.56
N LEU A 196 2.08 -8.37 -8.10
CA LEU A 196 2.96 -7.52 -7.32
C LEU A 196 3.51 -6.36 -8.17
N ALA A 197 3.88 -6.62 -9.42
CA ALA A 197 4.32 -5.59 -10.36
C ALA A 197 3.21 -4.57 -10.59
N SER A 198 1.96 -5.02 -10.79
CA SER A 198 0.79 -4.15 -10.95
C SER A 198 0.55 -3.25 -9.74
N ILE A 199 0.73 -3.79 -8.51
CA ILE A 199 0.62 -3.02 -7.27
C ILE A 199 1.68 -1.93 -7.18
N TYR A 200 2.96 -2.26 -7.36
CA TYR A 200 4.03 -1.25 -7.30
C TYR A 200 3.89 -0.22 -8.42
N PHE A 201 3.37 -0.64 -9.56
CA PHE A 201 3.13 0.24 -10.69
C PHE A 201 1.98 1.22 -10.47
N ALA A 202 1.00 0.88 -9.64
CA ALA A 202 -0.12 1.74 -9.27
C ALA A 202 0.26 2.84 -8.26
N LEU A 203 1.48 2.81 -7.70
CA LEU A 203 2.01 3.93 -6.90
C LEU A 203 2.15 5.20 -7.74
N LYS A 204 2.27 6.35 -7.07
CA LYS A 204 2.50 7.64 -7.76
C LYS A 204 3.79 7.58 -8.59
N SER A 205 3.83 8.29 -9.72
CA SER A 205 5.00 8.30 -10.62
C SER A 205 6.28 8.82 -9.98
N ASN A 206 6.18 9.72 -9.02
CA ASN A 206 7.30 10.25 -8.26
C ASN A 206 7.64 9.41 -7.01
N ASP A 207 6.93 8.30 -6.75
CA ASP A 207 7.25 7.44 -5.62
C ASP A 207 8.57 6.68 -5.89
N PRO A 208 9.60 6.83 -5.04
CA PRO A 208 10.89 6.17 -5.27
C PRO A 208 10.78 4.63 -5.24
N ARG A 209 9.79 4.09 -4.51
CA ARG A 209 9.53 2.65 -4.44
C ARG A 209 8.98 2.13 -5.76
N ARG A 210 8.13 2.92 -6.45
CA ARG A 210 7.60 2.58 -7.77
C ARG A 210 8.74 2.24 -8.71
N THR A 211 9.68 3.17 -8.90
CA THR A 211 10.76 2.93 -9.87
C THR A 211 11.71 1.83 -9.38
N LYS A 212 12.19 1.91 -8.14
CA LYS A 212 13.23 0.99 -7.66
C LYS A 212 12.73 -0.44 -7.54
N ILE A 213 11.60 -0.66 -6.88
CA ILE A 213 11.11 -2.00 -6.56
C ILE A 213 10.48 -2.64 -7.79
N TYR A 214 9.74 -1.87 -8.61
CA TYR A 214 9.22 -2.40 -9.88
C TYR A 214 10.33 -2.92 -10.78
N VAL A 215 11.39 -2.14 -10.99
CA VAL A 215 12.51 -2.55 -11.86
C VAL A 215 13.19 -3.81 -11.31
N GLN A 216 13.48 -3.87 -10.01
CA GLN A 216 14.07 -5.06 -9.37
C GLN A 216 13.16 -6.29 -9.48
N LEU A 217 11.85 -6.08 -9.35
CA LEU A 217 10.87 -7.16 -9.47
C LEU A 217 10.82 -7.71 -10.91
N ILE A 218 10.82 -6.82 -11.92
CA ILE A 218 10.84 -7.26 -13.32
C ILE A 218 12.17 -7.95 -13.66
N GLU A 219 13.30 -7.43 -13.20
CA GLU A 219 14.61 -8.11 -13.34
C GLU A 219 14.54 -9.54 -12.79
N ARG A 220 14.07 -9.70 -11.55
CA ARG A 220 13.92 -11.02 -10.92
C ARG A 220 12.90 -11.91 -11.63
N TRP A 221 11.83 -11.32 -12.17
CA TRP A 221 10.83 -12.06 -12.93
C TRP A 221 11.44 -12.57 -14.24
N MET A 222 12.22 -11.76 -14.95
CA MET A 222 12.88 -12.17 -16.20
C MET A 222 13.83 -13.35 -15.98
N GLU A 223 14.54 -13.41 -14.85
CA GLU A 223 15.39 -14.55 -14.49
C GLU A 223 14.63 -15.89 -14.38
N LEU A 224 13.31 -15.84 -14.11
CA LEU A 224 12.48 -17.02 -13.90
C LEU A 224 11.56 -17.32 -15.10
N ASP A 225 11.00 -16.28 -15.72
CA ASP A 225 10.07 -16.33 -16.84
C ASP A 225 10.16 -15.03 -17.66
N ALA A 226 11.15 -14.95 -18.54
CA ALA A 226 11.41 -13.78 -19.36
C ALA A 226 10.27 -13.45 -20.33
N GLU A 227 9.59 -14.46 -20.88
CA GLU A 227 8.52 -14.25 -21.86
C GLU A 227 7.34 -13.51 -21.24
N GLU A 228 6.84 -14.01 -20.11
CA GLU A 228 5.70 -13.38 -19.42
C GLU A 228 6.09 -12.00 -18.86
N ALA A 229 7.29 -11.86 -18.29
CA ALA A 229 7.78 -10.57 -17.81
C ALA A 229 7.84 -9.52 -18.94
N MET A 230 8.40 -9.88 -20.11
CA MET A 230 8.47 -9.00 -21.28
C MET A 230 7.09 -8.68 -21.85
N HIS A 231 6.18 -9.66 -21.86
CA HIS A 231 4.79 -9.44 -22.26
C HIS A 231 4.12 -8.39 -21.36
N PHE A 232 4.26 -8.53 -20.03
CA PHE A 232 3.74 -7.56 -19.07
C PHE A 232 4.35 -6.16 -19.24
N VAL A 233 5.66 -6.04 -19.44
CA VAL A 233 6.33 -4.74 -19.69
C VAL A 233 5.77 -4.09 -20.95
N ARG A 234 5.52 -4.88 -22.01
CA ARG A 234 4.91 -4.37 -23.26
C ARG A 234 3.48 -3.89 -23.03
N GLU A 235 2.66 -4.63 -22.28
CA GLU A 235 1.31 -4.19 -21.92
C GLU A 235 1.33 -2.83 -21.21
N LYS A 236 2.26 -2.63 -20.26
CA LYS A 236 2.39 -1.36 -19.52
C LYS A 236 2.97 -0.22 -20.35
N PHE A 237 3.90 -0.52 -21.25
CA PHE A 237 4.37 0.44 -22.25
C PHE A 237 3.22 0.95 -23.13
N ASP A 238 2.40 0.04 -23.66
CA ASP A 238 1.28 0.39 -24.52
C ASP A 238 0.20 1.19 -23.75
N GLU A 239 -0.06 0.81 -22.51
CA GLU A 239 -0.99 1.51 -21.61
C GLU A 239 -0.61 2.97 -21.40
N ILE A 240 0.68 3.26 -21.19
CA ILE A 240 1.15 4.61 -20.86
C ILE A 240 1.42 5.42 -22.10
N TYR A 241 2.31 4.95 -22.98
CA TYR A 241 2.87 5.80 -24.02
C TYR A 241 2.11 5.73 -25.34
N VAL A 242 1.51 4.57 -25.66
CA VAL A 242 0.76 4.41 -26.92
C VAL A 242 -0.64 4.98 -26.77
N ARG A 243 -1.32 4.67 -25.67
CA ARG A 243 -2.67 5.18 -25.41
C ARG A 243 -2.69 6.65 -24.95
N ASN A 244 -1.59 7.14 -24.37
CA ASN A 244 -1.47 8.53 -23.95
C ASN A 244 -0.16 9.17 -24.44
N SER A 245 -0.14 9.52 -25.73
CA SER A 245 1.06 10.06 -26.41
C SER A 245 1.58 11.39 -25.86
N SER A 246 0.84 12.04 -24.95
CA SER A 246 1.25 13.28 -24.29
C SER A 246 2.07 13.04 -23.01
N VAL A 247 2.18 11.79 -22.56
CA VAL A 247 2.93 11.42 -21.36
C VAL A 247 4.43 11.57 -21.62
N LEU A 248 5.07 12.38 -20.77
CA LEU A 248 6.54 12.49 -20.69
C LEU A 248 7.14 11.16 -20.20
N ALA A 249 8.47 11.08 -20.17
CA ALA A 249 9.18 9.92 -19.65
C ALA A 249 8.68 9.48 -18.26
N ASP A 250 8.36 8.18 -18.14
CA ASP A 250 8.04 7.48 -16.90
C ASP A 250 9.29 6.66 -16.48
N PRO A 251 9.95 7.04 -15.37
CA PRO A 251 11.21 6.41 -14.97
C PRO A 251 11.11 4.91 -14.71
N ALA A 252 9.96 4.41 -14.27
CA ALA A 252 9.77 2.98 -13.99
C ALA A 252 9.71 2.19 -15.30
N ILE A 253 8.97 2.68 -16.30
CA ILE A 253 8.92 2.05 -17.62
C ILE A 253 10.27 2.16 -18.33
N ASP A 254 10.84 3.35 -18.42
CA ASP A 254 12.05 3.59 -19.19
C ASP A 254 13.25 2.78 -18.67
N ARG A 255 13.42 2.69 -17.34
CA ARG A 255 14.44 1.82 -16.75
C ARG A 255 14.17 0.35 -17.00
N THR A 256 12.90 -0.07 -16.98
CA THR A 256 12.55 -1.47 -17.24
C THR A 256 12.79 -1.86 -18.70
N LEU A 257 12.45 -0.98 -19.65
CA LEU A 257 12.76 -1.17 -21.07
C LEU A 257 14.27 -1.30 -21.29
N LEU A 258 15.08 -0.49 -20.59
CA LEU A 258 16.54 -0.61 -20.60
C LEU A 258 16.99 -1.97 -20.07
N ARG A 259 16.40 -2.48 -18.98
CA ARG A 259 16.72 -3.83 -18.46
C ARG A 259 16.34 -4.95 -19.40
N VAL A 260 15.20 -4.87 -20.05
CA VAL A 260 14.82 -5.83 -21.11
C VAL A 260 15.83 -5.76 -22.25
N GLY A 261 16.25 -4.56 -22.65
CA GLY A 261 17.32 -4.40 -23.65
C GLY A 261 18.64 -5.07 -23.24
N TYR A 262 19.04 -4.93 -21.97
CA TYR A 262 20.23 -5.61 -21.43
C TYR A 262 20.11 -7.14 -21.53
N GLU A 263 18.94 -7.69 -21.26
CA GLU A 263 18.69 -9.13 -21.37
C GLU A 263 18.98 -9.64 -22.80
N PHE A 264 18.47 -8.95 -23.83
CA PHE A 264 18.78 -9.30 -25.22
C PHE A 264 20.26 -9.06 -25.57
N SER A 265 20.85 -7.96 -25.09
CA SER A 265 22.26 -7.63 -25.36
C SER A 265 23.21 -8.70 -24.81
N ASN A 266 22.95 -9.19 -23.59
CA ASN A 266 23.72 -10.25 -22.94
C ASN A 266 23.66 -11.58 -23.72
N HIS A 267 22.61 -11.79 -24.52
CA HIS A 267 22.45 -12.94 -25.40
C HIS A 267 22.90 -12.67 -26.85
N ASN A 268 23.64 -11.58 -27.09
CA ASN A 268 24.09 -11.12 -28.42
C ASN A 268 22.95 -10.85 -29.41
N GLN A 269 21.73 -10.63 -28.91
CA GLN A 269 20.54 -10.33 -29.69
C GLN A 269 20.39 -8.82 -29.90
N TYR A 270 21.44 -8.18 -30.43
CA TYR A 270 21.57 -6.71 -30.47
C TYR A 270 20.45 -6.00 -31.23
N ALA A 271 19.92 -6.60 -32.29
CA ALA A 271 18.79 -6.02 -33.03
C ALA A 271 17.54 -5.86 -32.14
N GLN A 272 17.24 -6.88 -31.33
CA GLN A 272 16.11 -6.85 -30.39
C GLN A 272 16.40 -5.90 -29.23
N ALA A 273 17.63 -5.90 -28.71
CA ALA A 273 18.07 -4.98 -27.67
C ALA A 273 17.85 -3.51 -28.07
N LEU A 274 18.29 -3.14 -29.28
CA LEU A 274 18.11 -1.80 -29.85
C LEU A 274 16.64 -1.47 -30.13
N GLU A 275 15.84 -2.45 -30.54
CA GLU A 275 14.39 -2.29 -30.66
C GLU A 275 13.76 -1.89 -29.33
N TRP A 276 14.15 -2.53 -28.22
CA TRP A 276 13.66 -2.16 -26.88
C TRP A 276 14.14 -0.77 -26.44
N LEU A 277 15.40 -0.41 -26.70
CA LEU A 277 15.90 0.94 -26.41
C LEU A 277 15.15 2.03 -27.18
N SER A 278 14.74 1.77 -28.43
CA SER A 278 13.97 2.73 -29.24
C SER A 278 12.65 3.18 -28.59
N ARG A 279 12.14 2.42 -27.62
CA ARG A 279 10.89 2.69 -26.90
C ARG A 279 11.06 3.64 -25.71
N ILE A 280 12.29 3.82 -25.22
CA ILE A 280 12.60 4.66 -24.07
C ILE A 280 12.35 6.13 -24.43
N LYS A 281 11.57 6.83 -23.60
CA LYS A 281 11.22 8.24 -23.82
C LYS A 281 12.27 9.19 -23.22
N ASP A 282 12.88 8.81 -22.11
CA ASP A 282 14.00 9.52 -21.52
C ASP A 282 15.25 9.39 -22.41
N VAL A 283 15.63 10.50 -23.05
CA VAL A 283 16.71 10.54 -24.03
C VAL A 283 18.05 10.16 -23.40
N GLU A 284 18.33 10.66 -22.18
CA GLU A 284 19.59 10.38 -21.48
C GLU A 284 19.71 8.88 -21.18
N THR A 285 18.68 8.26 -20.58
CA THR A 285 18.65 6.81 -20.31
C THR A 285 18.80 6.00 -21.59
N ARG A 286 18.13 6.41 -22.68
CA ARG A 286 18.23 5.73 -23.98
C ARG A 286 19.65 5.80 -24.54
N ASP A 287 20.22 7.00 -24.61
CA ASP A 287 21.52 7.24 -25.24
C ASP A 287 22.64 6.55 -24.46
N LEU A 288 22.58 6.57 -23.12
CA LEU A 288 23.48 5.78 -22.27
C LEU A 288 23.33 4.28 -22.52
N GLY A 289 22.10 3.77 -22.65
CA GLY A 289 21.86 2.36 -22.98
C GLY A 289 22.42 1.96 -24.34
N VAL A 290 22.27 2.81 -25.36
CA VAL A 290 22.84 2.57 -26.70
C VAL A 290 24.37 2.50 -26.63
N ARG A 291 24.99 3.43 -25.89
CA ARG A 291 26.43 3.41 -25.65
C ARG A 291 26.86 2.10 -24.99
N ASP A 292 26.23 1.73 -23.89
CA ASP A 292 26.61 0.56 -23.11
C ASP A 292 26.49 -0.73 -23.95
N PHE A 293 25.46 -0.85 -24.80
CA PHE A 293 25.34 -2.00 -25.70
C PHE A 293 26.36 -1.96 -26.85
N ALA A 294 26.72 -0.78 -27.35
CA ALA A 294 27.77 -0.64 -28.37
C ALA A 294 29.12 -1.12 -27.84
N TYR A 295 29.42 -0.88 -26.57
CA TYR A 295 30.63 -1.35 -25.89
C TYR A 295 30.63 -2.86 -25.58
N ALA A 296 29.46 -3.50 -25.63
CA ALA A 296 29.33 -4.96 -25.46
C ALA A 296 29.56 -5.74 -26.77
N LEU A 297 29.79 -5.05 -27.89
CA LEU A 297 30.01 -5.69 -29.18
C LEU A 297 31.39 -6.36 -29.24
N GLY A 298 31.43 -7.60 -29.73
CA GLY A 298 32.67 -8.34 -29.97
C GLY A 298 33.09 -8.47 -31.44
N ASP A 299 32.21 -8.12 -32.40
CA ASP A 299 32.44 -8.40 -33.81
C ASP A 299 31.89 -7.33 -34.78
N GLU A 300 32.34 -7.41 -36.04
CA GLU A 300 31.97 -6.47 -37.10
C GLU A 300 30.49 -6.59 -37.53
N SER A 301 29.88 -7.76 -37.32
CA SER A 301 28.47 -7.98 -37.68
C SER A 301 27.54 -7.15 -36.78
N GLY A 302 27.82 -7.10 -35.48
CA GLY A 302 27.13 -6.26 -34.51
C GLY A 302 27.30 -4.77 -34.82
N ILE A 303 28.51 -4.34 -35.20
CA ILE A 303 28.79 -2.94 -35.60
C ILE A 303 27.90 -2.53 -36.77
N SER A 304 27.73 -3.42 -37.77
CA SER A 304 26.88 -3.13 -38.93
C SER A 304 25.41 -2.94 -38.56
N ILE A 305 24.90 -3.73 -37.60
CA ILE A 305 23.52 -3.63 -37.07
C ILE A 305 23.35 -2.29 -36.36
N PHE A 306 24.28 -1.94 -35.47
CA PHE A 306 24.27 -0.67 -34.73
C PHE A 306 24.31 0.55 -35.66
N ARG A 307 25.26 0.59 -36.61
CA ARG A 307 25.36 1.71 -37.57
C ARG A 307 24.12 1.86 -38.44
N ARG A 308 23.41 0.77 -38.74
CA ARG A 308 22.11 0.85 -39.43
C ARG A 308 21.06 1.47 -38.51
N TRP A 309 20.95 0.99 -37.28
CA TRP A 309 19.98 1.50 -36.31
C TRP A 309 20.21 2.97 -35.96
N LEU A 310 21.45 3.39 -35.73
CA LEU A 310 21.81 4.78 -35.41
C LEU A 310 21.46 5.79 -36.52
N ARG A 311 21.33 5.33 -37.77
CA ARG A 311 20.85 6.17 -38.88
C ARG A 311 19.35 6.45 -38.79
N GLU A 312 18.58 5.52 -38.24
CA GLU A 312 17.13 5.64 -38.03
C GLU A 312 16.82 6.34 -36.70
N TYR A 313 17.65 6.09 -35.68
CA TYR A 313 17.50 6.61 -34.32
C TYR A 313 18.81 7.25 -33.85
N PRO A 314 19.11 8.50 -34.27
CA PRO A 314 20.33 9.17 -33.86
C PRO A 314 20.33 9.43 -32.35
N VAL A 315 21.49 9.17 -31.74
CA VAL A 315 21.85 9.63 -30.38
C VAL A 315 21.81 11.16 -30.40
N GLN A 316 21.17 11.77 -29.39
CA GLN A 316 21.04 13.23 -29.33
C GLN A 316 22.28 13.89 -28.74
N GLU A 317 23.00 13.20 -27.87
CA GLU A 317 24.23 13.70 -27.29
C GLU A 317 25.45 13.44 -28.19
N ASP A 318 26.02 14.50 -28.76
CA ASP A 318 27.20 14.44 -29.64
C ASP A 318 28.38 13.70 -28.99
N ALA A 319 28.59 13.90 -27.68
CA ALA A 319 29.65 13.23 -26.93
C ALA A 319 29.48 11.71 -26.92
N VAL A 320 28.24 11.23 -26.73
CA VAL A 320 27.91 9.81 -26.75
C VAL A 320 28.04 9.24 -28.18
N ALA A 321 27.59 9.98 -29.19
CA ALA A 321 27.71 9.56 -30.59
C ALA A 321 29.20 9.43 -31.01
N MET A 322 30.04 10.38 -30.62
CA MET A 322 31.49 10.35 -30.87
C MET A 322 32.16 9.16 -30.17
N ASP A 323 31.80 8.91 -28.91
CA ASP A 323 32.35 7.80 -28.12
C ASP A 323 32.05 6.44 -28.75
N ILE A 324 30.80 6.23 -29.19
CA ILE A 324 30.38 5.00 -29.90
C ILE A 324 31.19 4.81 -31.20
N GLU A 325 31.33 5.84 -32.02
CA GLU A 325 32.04 5.72 -33.30
C GLU A 325 33.54 5.49 -33.10
N GLN A 326 34.16 6.10 -32.08
CA GLN A 326 35.55 5.80 -31.70
C GLN A 326 35.72 4.33 -31.30
N HIS A 327 34.77 3.79 -30.53
CA HIS A 327 34.78 2.38 -30.14
C HIS A 327 34.66 1.45 -31.37
N PHE A 328 33.74 1.73 -32.29
CA PHE A 328 33.59 0.95 -33.53
C PHE A 328 34.87 0.95 -34.37
N GLN A 329 35.52 2.10 -34.52
CA GLN A 329 36.80 2.19 -35.23
C GLN A 329 37.90 1.34 -34.58
N ALA A 330 37.97 1.34 -33.25
CA ALA A 330 38.93 0.52 -32.52
C ALA A 330 38.71 -0.98 -32.76
N LEU A 331 37.46 -1.45 -32.70
CA LEU A 331 37.10 -2.85 -32.96
C LEU A 331 37.41 -3.28 -34.40
N SER A 332 37.05 -2.47 -35.40
CA SER A 332 37.34 -2.78 -36.80
C SER A 332 38.85 -2.83 -37.08
N ASN A 333 39.67 -2.02 -36.39
CA ASN A 333 41.13 -2.06 -36.52
C ASN A 333 41.75 -3.33 -35.90
N ILE A 334 41.17 -3.88 -34.83
CA ILE A 334 41.63 -5.14 -34.23
C ILE A 334 41.34 -6.30 -35.17
N ASN A 335 40.13 -6.35 -35.73
CA ASN A 335 39.70 -7.44 -36.62
C ASN A 335 40.43 -7.46 -37.97
N ASN A 336 40.99 -6.33 -38.43
CA ASN A 336 41.79 -6.26 -39.66
C ASN A 336 43.27 -6.67 -39.47
N ASN A 337 43.74 -6.79 -38.22
CA ASN A 337 45.13 -7.14 -37.88
C ASN A 337 45.30 -8.60 -37.42
N HIS A 338 44.22 -9.38 -37.38
CA HIS A 338 44.19 -10.82 -37.12
C HIS A 338 43.76 -11.56 -38.39
#